data_AF-A0A945EA14-F1
#
_entry.id   AF-A0A945EA14-F1
#
_cell.length_a   1.000
_cell.length_b   1.000
_cell.length_c   1.000
_cell.angle_alpha   90.00
_cell.angle_beta   90.00
_cell.angle_gamma   90.00
#
_symmetry.space_group_name_H-M   'P 1'
#
loop_
_entity.id
_entity.type
_entity.pdbx_description
1 polymer ?
#
loop_
_entity_poly.entity_id
_entity_poly.type
_entity_poly.pdbx_seq_one_letter_code
_entity_poly.pdbx_strand_id
1 'polypeptide(L)'
;MTRSRKQNLTGNFFSKFLVIFLIIIFLLFLIGIVREYFNKKGLNNDINELSQELENLKLNQDKFLSSIDSYQNDFFTEQEAREKFNMQKPGEQVVVIPIENKQLVLHENQELINNQEEFNNTKSSNLVAWWDYFFDERS
;
A
#
# COMPACT_ATOMS: atom_id res chain seq x y z
N MET A 1 -39.71 -63.96 62.45
CA MET A 1 -38.28 -63.70 62.15
C MET A 1 -38.18 -62.54 61.18
N THR A 2 -37.93 -61.32 61.66
CA THR A 2 -37.74 -60.13 60.81
C THR A 2 -36.26 -59.78 60.75
N ARG A 3 -35.64 -59.94 59.57
CA ARG A 3 -34.23 -59.59 59.34
C ARG A 3 -34.11 -58.07 59.21
N SER A 4 -33.36 -57.46 60.13
CA SER A 4 -33.01 -56.04 60.07
C SER A 4 -32.06 -55.77 58.91
N ARG A 5 -32.46 -54.89 57.99
CA ARG A 5 -31.68 -54.45 56.83
C ARG A 5 -30.75 -53.32 57.29
N LYS A 6 -29.48 -53.63 57.50
CA LYS A 6 -28.44 -52.61 57.70
C LYS A 6 -28.36 -51.75 56.44
N GLN A 7 -28.73 -50.48 56.57
CA GLN A 7 -28.59 -49.49 55.51
C GLN A 7 -27.16 -48.95 55.58
N ASN A 8 -26.41 -49.06 54.48
CA ASN A 8 -25.04 -48.58 54.40
C ASN A 8 -25.06 -47.04 54.24
N LEU A 9 -24.84 -46.30 55.33
CA LEU A 9 -24.79 -44.83 55.33
C LEU A 9 -23.55 -44.23 54.60
N THR A 10 -22.68 -45.06 54.03
CA THR A 10 -21.47 -44.63 53.32
C THR A 10 -21.70 -44.28 51.83
N GLY A 11 -22.87 -44.60 51.27
CA GLY A 11 -23.17 -44.39 49.84
C GLY A 11 -23.37 -42.93 49.42
N ASN A 12 -23.77 -42.05 50.35
CA ASN A 12 -24.12 -40.65 50.02
C ASN A 12 -22.93 -39.68 50.14
N PHE A 13 -21.91 -40.01 50.93
CA PHE A 13 -20.70 -39.18 51.02
C PHE A 13 -19.75 -39.50 49.88
N PHE A 14 -19.51 -40.79 49.60
CA PHE A 14 -18.64 -41.20 48.50
C PHE A 14 -19.12 -40.73 47.13
N SER A 15 -20.43 -40.74 46.88
CA SER A 15 -21.00 -40.22 45.62
C SER A 15 -20.79 -38.72 45.45
N LYS A 16 -20.98 -37.91 46.50
CA LYS A 16 -20.71 -36.46 46.45
C LYS A 16 -19.23 -36.15 46.27
N PHE A 17 -18.35 -36.87 46.98
CA PHE A 17 -16.90 -36.75 46.80
C PHE A 17 -16.46 -37.14 45.38
N LEU A 18 -17.05 -38.19 44.82
CA LEU A 18 -16.76 -38.63 43.45
C LEU A 18 -17.17 -37.58 42.41
N VAL A 19 -18.32 -36.92 42.58
CA VAL A 19 -18.76 -35.84 41.69
C VAL A 19 -17.81 -34.64 41.75
N ILE A 20 -17.37 -34.25 42.94
CA ILE A 20 -16.42 -33.15 43.13
C ILE A 20 -15.05 -33.49 42.53
N PHE A 21 -14.59 -34.73 42.71
CA PHE A 21 -13.37 -35.22 42.09
C PHE A 21 -13.44 -35.20 40.55
N LEU A 22 -14.58 -35.59 39.98
CA LEU A 22 -14.81 -35.56 38.54
C LEU A 22 -14.81 -34.13 37.99
N ILE A 23 -15.39 -33.17 38.74
CA ILE A 23 -15.37 -31.74 38.39
C ILE A 23 -13.94 -31.19 38.38
N ILE A 24 -13.11 -31.58 39.36
CA ILE A 24 -11.71 -31.16 39.43
C ILE A 24 -10.94 -31.70 38.23
N ILE A 25 -11.12 -32.98 37.89
CA ILE A 25 -10.53 -33.59 36.70
C ILE A 25 -10.98 -32.88 35.43
N PHE A 26 -12.27 -32.60 35.29
CA PHE A 26 -12.81 -31.87 34.16
C PHE A 26 -12.16 -30.49 34.03
N LEU A 27 -12.00 -29.76 35.13
CA LEU A 27 -11.32 -28.46 35.14
C LEU A 27 -9.87 -28.57 34.68
N LEU A 28 -9.13 -29.58 35.15
CA LEU A 28 -7.75 -29.84 34.71
C LEU A 28 -7.66 -30.13 33.21
N PHE A 29 -8.62 -30.89 32.67
CA PHE A 29 -8.72 -31.11 31.22
C PHE A 29 -8.99 -29.81 30.46
N LEU A 30 -9.86 -28.92 30.95
CA LEU A 30 -10.09 -27.61 30.33
C LEU A 30 -8.80 -26.77 30.29
N ILE A 31 -8.03 -26.73 31.38
CA ILE A 31 -6.73 -26.02 31.40
C ILE A 31 -5.79 -26.58 30.33
N GLY A 32 -5.74 -27.90 30.16
CA GLY A 32 -4.89 -28.55 29.14
C GLY A 32 -5.29 -28.17 27.72
N ILE A 33 -6.60 -28.17 27.43
CA ILE A 33 -7.15 -27.83 26.11
C ILE A 33 -6.91 -26.36 25.78
N VAL A 34 -7.10 -25.46 26.76
CA VAL A 34 -6.87 -24.02 26.58
C VAL A 34 -5.40 -23.75 26.27
N ARG A 35 -4.46 -24.42 26.97
CA ARG A 35 -3.02 -24.28 26.72
C ARG A 35 -2.63 -24.73 25.31
N GLU A 36 -3.19 -25.84 24.84
CA GLU A 36 -2.95 -26.36 23.49
C GLU A 36 -3.53 -25.43 22.40
N TYR A 37 -4.70 -24.84 22.66
CA TYR A 37 -5.31 -23.87 21.75
C TYR A 37 -4.47 -22.59 21.61
N PHE A 38 -3.89 -22.08 22.70
CA PHE A 38 -2.99 -20.93 22.64
C PHE A 38 -1.66 -21.25 21.94
N ASN A 39 -1.09 -22.44 22.15
CA ASN A 39 0.15 -22.86 21.47
C ASN A 39 0.00 -22.99 19.95
N LYS A 40 -1.15 -23.47 19.47
CA LYS A 40 -1.44 -23.58 18.02
C LYS A 40 -1.53 -22.22 17.30
N LYS A 41 -1.82 -21.14 18.03
CA LYS A 41 -1.93 -19.80 17.44
C LYS A 41 -0.56 -19.17 17.17
N GLY A 42 0.48 -19.54 17.91
CA GLY A 42 1.85 -19.09 17.68
C GLY A 42 2.43 -19.62 16.36
N LEU A 43 2.32 -20.94 16.13
CA LEU A 43 2.90 -21.58 14.94
C LEU A 43 2.31 -21.08 13.61
N ASN A 44 1.02 -20.75 13.56
CA ASN A 44 0.41 -20.21 12.34
C ASN A 44 0.82 -18.77 12.05
N ASN A 45 1.14 -17.99 13.09
CA ASN A 45 1.61 -16.63 12.90
C ASN A 45 3.03 -16.63 12.34
N ASP A 46 3.91 -17.49 12.87
CA ASP A 46 5.29 -17.61 12.41
C ASP A 46 5.35 -18.04 10.93
N ILE A 47 4.49 -18.98 10.51
CA ILE A 47 4.40 -19.40 9.10
C ILE A 47 3.91 -18.26 8.20
N ASN A 48 2.93 -17.47 8.65
CA ASN A 48 2.41 -16.34 7.89
C ASN A 48 3.44 -15.21 7.79
N GLU A 49 4.14 -14.88 8.87
CA GLU A 49 5.19 -13.87 8.89
C GLU A 49 6.34 -14.26 7.96
N LEU A 50 6.81 -15.51 8.05
CA LEU A 50 7.88 -16.01 7.20
C LEU A 50 7.46 -16.07 5.71
N SER A 51 6.20 -16.37 5.43
CA SER A 51 5.66 -16.34 4.06
C SER A 51 5.57 -14.92 3.50
N GLN A 52 5.16 -13.95 4.33
CA GLN A 52 5.13 -12.54 3.96
C GLN A 52 6.54 -11.98 3.73
N GLU A 53 7.51 -12.36 4.55
CA GLU A 53 8.90 -11.97 4.36
C GLU A 53 9.46 -12.51 3.03
N LEU A 54 9.14 -13.76 2.69
CA LEU A 54 9.56 -14.38 1.43
C LEU A 54 8.92 -13.69 0.20
N GLU A 55 7.64 -13.33 0.28
CA GLU A 55 6.95 -12.58 -0.78
C GLU A 55 7.57 -11.19 -0.97
N ASN A 56 7.82 -10.47 0.13
CA ASN A 56 8.47 -9.16 0.07
C ASN A 56 9.88 -9.25 -0.52
N LEU A 57 10.66 -10.25 -0.14
CA LEU A 57 12.01 -10.45 -0.66
C LEU A 57 12.00 -10.73 -2.16
N LYS A 58 11.04 -11.53 -2.64
CA LYS A 58 10.86 -11.81 -4.06
C LYS A 58 10.46 -10.55 -4.85
N LEU A 59 9.52 -9.75 -4.33
CA LEU A 59 9.14 -8.48 -4.94
C LEU A 59 10.33 -7.51 -5.03
N ASN A 60 11.17 -7.47 -4.00
CA ASN A 60 12.38 -6.64 -4.00
C ASN A 60 13.39 -7.14 -5.05
N GLN A 61 13.61 -8.46 -5.14
CA GLN A 61 14.47 -9.05 -6.15
C GLN A 61 14.01 -8.69 -7.56
N ASP A 62 12.73 -8.84 -7.86
CA ASP A 62 12.17 -8.53 -9.18
C ASP A 62 12.34 -7.04 -9.53
N LYS A 63 12.13 -6.14 -8.55
CA LYS A 63 12.41 -4.70 -8.72
C LYS A 63 13.87 -4.43 -9.01
N PHE A 64 14.80 -5.02 -8.24
CA PHE A 64 16.23 -4.84 -8.46
C PHE A 64 16.67 -5.32 -9.85
N LEU A 65 16.17 -6.48 -10.29
CA LEU A 65 16.47 -7.00 -11.63
C LEU A 65 15.92 -6.09 -12.72
N SER A 66 14.68 -5.59 -12.58
CA SER A 66 14.11 -4.65 -13.55
C SER A 66 14.90 -3.35 -13.66
N SER A 67 15.43 -2.84 -12.55
CA SER A 67 16.30 -1.66 -12.55
C SER A 67 17.64 -1.97 -13.23
N ILE A 68 18.25 -3.12 -12.95
CA ILE A 68 19.48 -3.55 -13.61
C ILE A 68 19.29 -3.64 -15.13
N ASP A 69 18.19 -4.23 -15.59
CA ASP A 69 17.87 -4.32 -17.01
C ASP A 69 17.67 -2.93 -17.63
N SER A 70 17.05 -1.99 -16.90
CA SER A 70 16.89 -0.62 -17.36
C SER A 70 18.23 0.13 -17.51
N TYR A 71 19.21 -0.15 -16.65
CA TYR A 71 20.55 0.44 -16.72
C TYR A 71 21.44 -0.24 -17.78
N GLN A 72 21.24 -1.53 -18.04
CA GLN A 72 21.95 -2.25 -19.09
C GLN A 72 21.44 -1.93 -20.49
N ASN A 73 20.22 -1.41 -20.61
CA ASN A 73 19.68 -1.06 -21.92
C ASN A 73 20.45 0.13 -22.52
N ASP A 74 20.95 -0.03 -23.74
CA ASP A 74 21.76 0.97 -24.47
C ASP A 74 21.08 2.35 -24.53
N PHE A 75 19.76 2.38 -24.45
CA PHE A 75 18.95 3.60 -24.40
C PHE A 75 19.31 4.53 -23.24
N PHE A 76 19.52 4.00 -22.02
CA PHE A 76 19.85 4.84 -20.87
C PHE A 76 21.26 5.41 -20.98
N THR A 77 22.20 4.59 -21.47
CA THR A 77 23.58 5.02 -21.71
C THR A 77 23.64 6.05 -22.85
N GLU A 78 22.84 5.87 -23.90
CA GLU A 78 22.71 6.85 -24.99
C GLU A 78 22.08 8.17 -24.51
N GLN A 79 21.04 8.10 -23.68
CA GLN A 79 20.40 9.29 -23.13
C GLN A 79 21.36 10.09 -22.25
N GLU A 80 22.06 9.44 -21.33
CA GLU A 80 23.08 10.08 -20.49
C GLU A 80 24.26 10.63 -21.32
N ALA A 81 24.66 9.93 -22.39
CA ALA A 81 25.71 10.40 -23.31
C ALA A 81 25.28 11.65 -24.10
N ARG A 82 24.02 11.71 -24.54
CA ARG A 82 23.43 12.87 -25.23
C ARG A 82 23.31 14.06 -24.28
N GLU A 83 22.77 13.86 -23.08
CA GLU A 83 22.51 14.93 -22.09
C GLU A 83 23.81 15.50 -21.50
N LYS A 84 24.76 14.64 -21.09
CA LYS A 84 25.96 15.09 -20.36
C LYS A 84 27.13 15.41 -21.25
N PHE A 85 27.24 14.74 -22.40
CA PHE A 85 28.42 14.83 -23.26
C PHE A 85 28.10 15.37 -24.65
N ASN A 86 26.84 15.74 -24.93
CA ASN A 86 26.37 16.16 -26.27
C ASN A 86 26.83 15.18 -27.37
N MET A 87 26.95 13.88 -27.02
CA MET A 87 27.42 12.86 -27.94
C MET A 87 26.38 12.62 -29.03
N GLN A 88 26.87 12.44 -30.26
CA GLN A 88 26.06 12.29 -31.46
C GLN A 88 26.42 10.99 -32.16
N LYS A 89 25.43 10.32 -32.74
CA LYS A 89 25.69 9.19 -33.63
C LYS A 89 26.27 9.68 -34.96
N PRO A 90 27.13 8.90 -35.63
CA PRO A 90 27.65 9.27 -36.95
C PRO A 90 26.49 9.46 -37.93
N GLY A 91 26.33 10.68 -38.45
CA GLY A 91 25.24 11.09 -39.36
C GLY A 91 24.17 12.02 -38.76
N GLU A 92 24.25 12.36 -37.48
CA GLU A 92 23.35 13.32 -36.83
C GLU A 92 23.89 14.76 -36.95
N GLN A 93 23.01 15.75 -37.23
CA GLN A 93 23.39 17.16 -37.38
C GLN A 93 22.77 17.99 -36.25
N VAL A 94 23.61 18.50 -35.34
CA VAL A 94 23.16 19.40 -34.27
C VAL A 94 22.99 20.82 -34.83
N VAL A 95 21.77 21.35 -34.69
CA VAL A 95 21.45 22.74 -35.00
C VAL A 95 21.41 23.52 -33.69
N VAL A 96 22.45 24.31 -33.44
CA VAL A 96 22.44 25.28 -32.34
C VAL A 96 21.68 26.51 -32.82
N ILE A 97 20.54 26.81 -32.21
CA ILE A 97 19.76 28.02 -32.50
C ILE A 97 20.31 29.14 -31.60
N PRO A 98 21.07 30.12 -32.14
CA PRO A 98 21.49 31.27 -31.36
C PRO A 98 20.24 32.10 -31.03
N ILE A 99 19.95 32.24 -29.74
CA ILE A 99 18.89 33.12 -29.24
C ILE A 99 19.45 34.56 -29.25
N GLU A 100 19.66 35.11 -30.43
CA GLU A 100 19.85 36.55 -30.57
C GLU A 100 18.47 37.21 -30.40
N ASN A 101 18.31 37.96 -29.31
CA ASN A 101 17.10 38.69 -28.90
C ASN A 101 16.08 37.95 -28.04
N LYS A 102 16.52 37.52 -26.84
CA LYS A 102 15.62 37.31 -25.69
C LYS A 102 14.83 38.59 -25.28
N GLN A 103 15.17 39.77 -25.84
CA GLN A 103 14.52 41.05 -25.55
C GLN A 103 13.28 41.34 -26.40
N LEU A 104 13.05 40.64 -27.51
CA LEU A 104 11.85 40.84 -28.34
C LEU A 104 10.59 40.21 -27.73
N VAL A 105 10.73 39.17 -26.89
CA VAL A 105 9.60 38.50 -26.23
C VAL A 105 9.08 39.27 -25.01
N LEU A 106 9.85 40.22 -24.48
CA LEU A 106 9.48 40.98 -23.28
C LEU A 106 8.68 42.26 -23.59
N HIS A 107 8.91 42.89 -24.76
CA HIS A 107 8.23 44.14 -25.13
C HIS A 107 6.81 43.93 -25.67
N GLU A 108 6.52 42.77 -26.28
CA GLU A 108 5.15 42.43 -26.71
C GLU A 108 4.22 42.17 -25.51
N ASN A 109 4.78 41.72 -24.38
CA ASN A 109 4.00 41.47 -23.16
C ASN A 109 3.66 42.74 -22.37
N GLN A 110 4.42 43.83 -22.49
CA GLN A 110 4.15 45.06 -21.72
C GLN A 110 3.01 45.91 -22.29
N GLU A 111 2.76 45.87 -23.61
CA GLU A 111 1.56 46.50 -24.20
C GLU A 111 0.27 45.69 -23.92
N LEU A 112 0.39 44.38 -23.70
CA LEU A 112 -0.74 43.52 -23.31
C LEU A 112 -1.13 43.69 -21.84
N ILE A 113 -0.18 43.98 -20.95
CA ILE A 113 -0.43 44.15 -19.51
C ILE A 113 -1.15 45.48 -19.20
N ASN A 114 -0.81 46.57 -19.90
CA ASN A 114 -1.45 47.88 -19.66
C ASN A 114 -2.88 47.97 -20.21
N ASN A 115 -3.25 47.16 -21.20
CA ASN A 115 -4.63 47.07 -21.72
C ASN A 115 -5.52 46.10 -20.93
N GLN A 116 -4.98 45.41 -19.91
CA GLN A 116 -5.75 44.45 -19.11
C GLN A 116 -6.41 45.06 -17.87
N GLU A 117 -6.05 46.27 -17.44
CA GLU A 117 -6.71 46.92 -16.29
C GLU A 117 -8.10 47.48 -16.64
N GLU A 118 -8.36 47.82 -17.90
CA GLU A 118 -9.71 48.24 -18.35
C GLU A 118 -10.66 47.06 -18.68
N PHE A 119 -10.13 45.84 -18.87
CA PHE A 119 -10.96 44.66 -19.22
C PHE A 119 -11.37 43.81 -18.01
N ASN A 120 -11.09 44.25 -16.78
CA ASN A 120 -11.41 43.49 -15.57
C ASN A 120 -12.82 43.74 -15.02
N ASN A 121 -13.61 44.67 -15.60
CA ASN A 121 -14.97 44.94 -15.15
C ASN A 121 -16.07 44.15 -15.88
N THR A 122 -15.75 43.35 -16.90
CA THR A 122 -16.72 42.43 -17.54
C THR A 122 -16.10 41.14 -18.05
N LYS A 123 -15.02 40.65 -17.44
CA LYS A 123 -14.46 39.34 -17.81
C LYS A 123 -15.07 38.26 -16.93
N SER A 124 -16.03 37.52 -17.49
CA SER A 124 -16.52 36.27 -16.89
C SER A 124 -15.33 35.46 -16.39
N SER A 125 -15.34 35.11 -15.11
CA SER A 125 -14.30 34.26 -14.50
C SER A 125 -14.06 33.04 -15.39
N ASN A 126 -12.80 32.63 -15.52
CA ASN A 126 -12.43 31.43 -16.29
C ASN A 126 -13.31 30.23 -15.90
N LEU A 127 -13.77 30.15 -14.66
CA LEU A 127 -14.70 29.11 -14.20
C LEU A 127 -16.03 29.07 -14.97
N VAL A 128 -16.58 30.23 -15.33
CA VAL A 128 -17.82 30.35 -16.11
C VAL A 128 -17.58 29.87 -17.54
N ALA A 129 -16.46 30.26 -18.14
CA ALA A 129 -16.11 29.83 -19.51
C ALA A 129 -15.92 28.31 -19.62
N TRP A 130 -15.36 27.69 -18.58
CA TRP A 130 -15.21 26.23 -18.53
C TRP A 130 -16.56 25.56 -18.34
N TRP A 131 -17.42 26.10 -17.47
CA TRP A 131 -18.77 25.56 -17.27
C TRP A 131 -19.59 25.57 -18.56
N ASP A 132 -19.61 26.69 -19.28
CA ASP A 132 -20.33 26.80 -20.55
C ASP A 132 -19.79 25.81 -21.58
N TYR A 133 -18.46 25.66 -21.69
CA TYR A 133 -17.87 24.71 -22.63
C TYR A 133 -18.28 23.26 -22.38
N PHE A 134 -18.37 22.85 -21.11
CA PHE A 134 -18.66 21.45 -20.76
C PHE A 134 -20.15 21.12 -20.71
N PHE A 135 -21.02 22.12 -20.54
CA PHE A 135 -22.43 21.89 -20.23
C PHE A 135 -23.41 22.67 -21.13
N ASP A 136 -22.95 23.51 -22.05
CA ASP A 136 -23.80 24.13 -23.07
C ASP A 136 -23.95 23.19 -24.29
N GLU A 137 -24.82 22.18 -24.16
CA GLU A 137 -25.36 21.42 -25.30
C GLU A 137 -26.40 22.29 -26.01
N ARG A 138 -25.95 23.04 -27.03
CA ARG A 138 -26.78 23.97 -27.82
C ARG A 138 -27.97 23.27 -28.49
N SER A 139 -29.18 23.78 -28.24
CA SER A 139 -30.35 23.67 -29.13
C SER A 139 -30.38 24.80 -30.14
#